data_AF-A0A3S2F127-F1
#
_entry.id   AF-A0A3S2F127-F1
#
_cell.length_a   1.000
_cell.length_b   1.000
_cell.length_c   1.000
_cell.angle_alpha   90.00
_cell.angle_beta   90.00
_cell.angle_gamma   90.00
#
_symmetry.space_group_name_H-M   'P 1'
#
loop_
_entity.id
_entity.type
_entity.pdbx_description
1 polymer ?
#
loop_
_entity_poly.entity_id
_entity_poly.type
_entity_poly.pdbx_seq_one_letter_code
_entity_poly.pdbx_strand_id
1 'polypeptide(L)' 'SPQRIHLDTKGEGVFHIGFEVRDADAAETKAKTDGLAVLMRGRRENRTGFTYYDTADKAGVILLTRATNLPGK' A
#
# COMPACT_ATOMS: atom_id res chain seq x y z
N SER A 1 -12.27 -0.29 8.20
CA SER A 1 -11.14 -0.28 7.24
C SER A 1 -10.08 -1.28 7.69
N PRO A 2 -9.12 -1.67 6.83
CA PRO A 2 -8.02 -2.55 7.24
C PRO A 2 -7.26 -2.07 8.48
N GLN A 3 -7.10 -0.76 8.64
CA GLN A 3 -6.49 -0.14 9.83
C GLN A 3 -7.32 -0.39 11.09
N ARG A 4 -8.66 -0.26 11.00
CA ARG A 4 -9.56 -0.51 12.13
C ARG A 4 -9.53 -1.97 12.56
N ILE A 5 -9.52 -2.89 11.59
CA ILE A 5 -9.40 -4.33 11.86
C ILE A 5 -8.07 -4.64 12.56
N HIS A 6 -6.96 -4.06 12.10
CA HIS A 6 -5.67 -4.22 12.76
C HIS A 6 -5.72 -3.71 14.21
N LEU A 7 -6.23 -2.50 14.43
CA LEU A 7 -6.35 -1.93 15.77
C LEU A 7 -7.21 -2.81 16.70
N ASP A 8 -8.38 -3.25 16.22
CA ASP A 8 -9.31 -4.05 17.03
C ASP A 8 -8.77 -5.47 17.33
N THR A 9 -7.89 -6.03 16.48
CA THR A 9 -7.39 -7.42 16.63
C THR A 9 -5.97 -7.54 17.17
N LYS A 10 -5.14 -6.50 17.04
CA LYS A 10 -3.72 -6.50 17.42
C LYS A 10 -3.37 -5.39 18.43
N GLY A 11 -4.25 -4.40 18.63
CA GLY A 11 -3.94 -3.20 19.39
C GLY A 11 -3.18 -2.15 18.57
N GLU A 12 -2.65 -1.14 19.25
CA GLU A 12 -1.82 -0.12 18.63
C GLU A 12 -0.48 -0.71 18.15
N GLY A 13 0.01 -0.24 17.01
CA GLY A 13 1.27 -0.73 16.45
C GLY A 13 1.50 -0.33 15.00
N VAL A 14 2.61 -0.83 14.44
CA VAL A 14 2.96 -0.61 13.03
C VAL A 14 2.00 -1.41 12.13
N PHE A 15 1.11 -0.71 11.45
CA PHE A 15 0.17 -1.31 10.51
C PHE A 15 0.80 -1.63 9.13
N HIS A 16 1.63 -0.73 8.61
CA HIS A 16 2.20 -0.87 7.27
C HIS A 16 3.61 -0.25 7.14
N ILE A 17 4.34 -0.70 6.11
CA ILE A 17 5.57 -0.08 5.63
C ILE A 17 5.35 0.36 4.18
N GLY A 18 5.66 1.63 3.91
CA GLY A 18 5.41 2.26 2.60
C GLY A 18 6.68 2.56 1.83
N PHE A 19 6.65 2.28 0.52
CA PHE A 19 7.68 2.66 -0.43
C PHE A 19 7.16 3.70 -1.40
N GLU A 20 7.93 4.77 -1.59
CA GLU A 20 7.60 5.77 -2.60
C GLU A 20 7.95 5.27 -4.00
N VAL A 21 7.05 5.53 -4.95
CA VAL A 21 7.19 5.18 -6.36
C VAL A 21 6.87 6.40 -7.21
N ARG A 22 7.45 6.45 -8.41
CA ARG A 22 7.20 7.54 -9.37
C ARG A 22 5.78 7.50 -9.95
N ASP A 23 5.23 6.29 -10.12
CA ASP A 23 3.93 6.06 -10.73
C ASP A 23 3.19 4.96 -9.96
N ALA A 24 2.02 5.31 -9.39
CA ALA A 24 1.24 4.40 -8.58
C ALA A 24 0.52 3.32 -9.41
N ASP A 25 0.14 3.61 -10.66
CA ASP A 25 -0.55 2.66 -11.53
C ASP A 25 0.42 1.62 -12.09
N ALA A 26 1.62 2.06 -12.47
CA ALA A 26 2.69 1.16 -12.88
C ALA A 26 3.12 0.23 -11.73
N ALA A 27 3.28 0.78 -10.51
CA ALA A 27 3.64 -0.01 -9.34
C ALA A 27 2.56 -1.02 -8.94
N GLU A 28 1.28 -0.64 -9.00
CA GLU A 28 0.17 -1.58 -8.76
C GLU A 28 0.13 -2.70 -9.81
N THR A 29 0.32 -2.36 -11.08
CA THR A 29 0.35 -3.34 -12.18
C THR A 29 1.48 -4.34 -11.99
N LYS A 30 2.70 -3.86 -11.72
CA LYS A 30 3.84 -4.73 -11.43
C LYS A 30 3.60 -5.63 -10.22
N ALA A 31 3.09 -5.09 -9.11
CA ALA A 31 2.82 -5.87 -7.92
C ALA A 31 1.80 -7.00 -8.17
N LYS A 32 0.76 -6.73 -8.98
CA LYS A 32 -0.21 -7.77 -9.40
C LYS A 32 0.46 -8.85 -10.26
N THR A 33 1.31 -8.47 -11.21
CA THR A 33 2.11 -9.41 -12.01
C THR A 33 3.03 -10.26 -11.14
N ASP A 34 3.60 -9.68 -10.08
CA ASP A 34 4.44 -10.38 -9.10
C ASP A 34 3.63 -11.22 -8.09
N GLY A 35 2.29 -11.31 -8.23
CA GLY A 35 1.42 -12.14 -7.40
C GLY A 35 0.96 -11.52 -6.08
N LEU A 36 1.11 -10.21 -5.91
CA LEU A 36 0.61 -9.48 -4.74
C LEU A 36 -0.86 -9.07 -4.96
N ALA A 37 -1.74 -9.57 -4.10
CA ALA A 37 -3.14 -9.14 -4.09
C ALA A 37 -3.26 -7.71 -3.54
N VAL A 38 -4.13 -6.90 -4.15
CA VAL A 38 -4.42 -5.54 -3.67
C VAL A 38 -5.46 -5.63 -2.55
N LEU A 39 -5.10 -5.11 -1.38
CA LEU A 39 -5.99 -5.03 -0.22
C LEU A 39 -6.91 -3.81 -0.29
N MET A 40 -6.33 -2.64 -0.60
CA MET A 40 -7.07 -1.40 -0.82
C MET A 40 -6.21 -0.41 -1.62
N ARG A 41 -6.85 0.49 -2.37
CA ARG A 41 -6.15 1.56 -3.11
C ARG A 41 -6.92 2.87 -3.09
N GLY A 42 -6.19 3.97 -3.24
CA GLY A 42 -6.74 5.31 -3.47
C GLY A 42 -5.95 6.00 -4.58
N ARG A 43 -6.66 6.70 -5.48
CA ARG A 43 -6.06 7.51 -6.54
C ARG A 43 -6.73 8.88 -6.56
N ARG A 44 -5.91 9.93 -6.73
CA ARG A 44 -6.37 11.29 -7.03
C ARG A 44 -6.61 11.44 -8.53
N GLU A 45 -7.20 12.55 -8.95
CA GLU A 45 -7.41 12.87 -10.37
C GLU A 45 -6.08 12.88 -11.14
N ASN A 46 -5.01 13.41 -10.54
CA ASN A 46 -3.67 13.41 -11.12
C ASN A 46 -2.92 12.07 -10.98
N ARG A 47 -3.63 10.98 -10.68
CA ARG A 47 -3.12 9.60 -10.58
C ARG A 47 -2.14 9.30 -9.46
N THR A 48 -1.71 10.30 -8.68
CA THR A 48 -0.99 10.06 -7.43
C THR A 48 -1.91 9.36 -6.42
N GLY A 49 -1.34 8.68 -5.43
CA GLY A 49 -2.12 7.90 -4.48
C GLY A 49 -1.34 6.75 -3.89
N PHE A 50 -2.05 5.73 -3.41
CA PHE A 50 -1.45 4.59 -2.71
C PHE A 50 -2.13 3.27 -3.07
N THR A 51 -1.39 2.17 -2.94
CA THR A 51 -1.92 0.82 -2.99
C THR A 51 -1.32 0.01 -1.84
N TYR A 52 -2.18 -0.55 -0.99
CA TYR A 52 -1.81 -1.52 0.04
C TYR A 52 -1.95 -2.94 -0.53
N TYR A 53 -1.02 -3.81 -0.18
CA TYR A 53 -0.99 -5.20 -0.62
C TYR A 53 -1.30 -6.16 0.52
N ASP A 54 -2.03 -7.23 0.23
CA ASP A 54 -2.36 -8.28 1.20
C ASP A 54 -1.12 -9.15 1.48
N THR A 55 -0.30 -8.67 2.41
CA THR A 55 1.06 -9.16 2.64
C THR A 55 1.35 -9.45 4.11
N ALA A 56 0.42 -9.17 5.03
CA ALA A 56 0.64 -9.38 6.46
C ALA A 56 1.03 -10.82 6.78
N ASP A 57 0.33 -11.80 6.20
CA ASP A 57 0.60 -13.23 6.47
C ASP A 57 1.90 -13.74 5.81
N LYS A 58 2.38 -13.06 4.76
CA LYS A 58 3.57 -13.47 3.99
C LYS A 58 4.85 -12.73 4.40
N ALA A 59 4.72 -11.47 4.81
CA ALA A 59 5.82 -10.55 5.09
C ALA A 59 5.82 -10.03 6.54
N GLY A 60 4.84 -10.42 7.36
CA GLY A 60 4.67 -9.95 8.74
C GLY A 60 4.11 -8.53 8.87
N VAL A 61 3.90 -7.83 7.76
CA VAL A 61 3.39 -6.46 7.71
C VAL A 61 2.66 -6.19 6.38
N ILE A 62 1.75 -5.22 6.37
CA ILE A 62 1.18 -4.71 5.13
C ILE A 62 2.22 -3.85 4.40
N LEU A 63 2.58 -4.24 3.18
CA LEU A 63 3.38 -3.44 2.28
C LEU A 63 2.50 -2.47 1.48
N LEU A 64 3.02 -1.29 1.20
CA LEU A 64 2.35 -0.25 0.43
C LEU A 64 3.30 0.39 -0.59
N THR A 65 2.78 0.70 -1.78
CA THR A 65 3.41 1.69 -2.68
C THR A 65 2.62 2.98 -2.67
N ARG A 66 3.31 4.11 -2.74
CA ARG A 66 2.68 5.44 -2.80
C ARG A 66 3.39 6.32 -3.82
N ALA A 67 2.62 7.01 -4.66
CA ALA A 67 3.11 8.12 -5.46
C ALA A 67 2.63 9.44 -4.86
N THR A 68 3.54 10.41 -4.75
CA THR A 68 3.26 11.79 -4.36
C THR A 68 3.41 12.71 -5.56
N ASN A 69 3.00 13.98 -5.45
CA ASN A 69 3.21 14.95 -6.52
C ASN A 69 4.70 15.20 -6.80
N LEU A 70 5.55 15.08 -5.78
CA LEU A 70 6.98 15.35 -5.84
C LEU A 70 7.74 14.23 -5.10
N PRO A 71 8.01 13.09 -5.76
CA PRO A 71 8.70 11.99 -5.13
C PRO A 71 10.09 12.39 -4.63
N GLY A 72 10.42 12.02 -3.39
CA GLY A 72 11.71 12.27 -2.74
C GLY A 72 12.00 13.74 -2.39
N LYS A 73 11.01 14.63 -2.44
CA LYS A 73 11.14 16.04 -2.02
C LYS A 73 10.40 16.32 -0.72
#